data_AF-A0A537ERM5-F1
#
_entry.id   AF-A0A537ERM5-F1
#
_cell.length_a   1.000
_cell.length_b   1.000
_cell.length_c   1.000
_cell.angle_alpha   90.00
_cell.angle_beta   90.00
_cell.angle_gamma   90.00
#
_symmetry.space_group_name_H-M   'P 1'
#
loop_
_entity.id
_entity.type
_entity.pdbx_description
1 polymer ?
#
loop_
_entity_poly.entity_id
_entity_poly.type
_entity_poly.pdbx_seq_one_letter_code
_entity_poly.pdbx_strand_id
1 'polypeptide(L)'
;MKARQISILSLVLLTAGIWAYLLGPTANYVHYYSAIEDLTLQIPRFVVAHTDSNVTVTMLFNVSNPTSYMGLRLASVSYQALIQNKLMGTAGTGPPVPISLEPFSAKTLIGTFVMTGAKMDQYDTLFAQSGGAPQWHVRGTMSIWGRDGFLTPEFDIPVTASST
;
A
#
# COMPACT_ATOMS: atom_id res chain seq x y z
N MET A 1 -54.41 -19.46 15.41
CA MET A 1 -53.04 -19.75 15.87
C MET A 1 -52.99 -19.52 17.38
N LYS A 2 -52.50 -20.49 18.18
CA LYS A 2 -52.45 -20.34 19.65
C LYS A 2 -51.34 -19.37 20.05
N ALA A 3 -51.52 -18.55 21.09
CA ALA A 3 -50.54 -17.53 21.52
C ALA A 3 -49.10 -18.07 21.64
N ARG A 4 -48.95 -19.31 22.11
CA ARG A 4 -47.66 -20.03 22.18
C ARG A 4 -46.96 -20.17 20.83
N GLN A 5 -47.69 -20.41 19.73
CA GLN A 5 -47.12 -20.52 18.38
C GLN A 5 -46.62 -19.17 17.86
N ILE A 6 -47.32 -18.08 18.19
CA ILE A 6 -46.91 -16.71 17.84
C ILE A 6 -45.62 -16.37 18.59
N SER A 7 -45.54 -16.63 19.90
CA SER A 7 -44.35 -16.35 20.70
C SER A 7 -43.11 -17.14 20.22
N ILE A 8 -43.28 -18.41 19.85
CA ILE A 8 -42.20 -19.23 19.29
C ILE A 8 -41.73 -18.65 17.95
N LEU A 9 -42.66 -18.29 17.06
CA LEU A 9 -42.31 -17.72 15.75
C LEU A 9 -41.58 -16.37 15.89
N SER A 10 -42.04 -15.50 16.79
CA SER A 10 -41.38 -14.21 17.09
C SER A 10 -39.96 -14.42 17.64
N LEU A 11 -39.76 -15.39 18.53
CA LEU A 11 -38.43 -15.70 19.07
C LEU A 11 -37.49 -16.20 17.98
N VAL A 12 -37.96 -17.07 17.07
CA VAL A 12 -37.16 -17.57 15.95
C VAL A 12 -36.77 -16.44 15.00
N LEU A 13 -37.71 -15.55 14.66
CA LEU A 13 -37.45 -14.41 13.77
C LEU A 13 -36.47 -13.41 14.39
N LEU A 14 -36.62 -13.08 15.67
CA LEU A 14 -35.66 -12.22 16.38
C LEU A 14 -34.28 -12.85 16.45
N THR A 15 -34.20 -14.14 16.76
CA THR A 15 -32.93 -14.87 16.83
C THR A 15 -32.25 -14.90 15.47
N ALA A 16 -32.97 -15.22 14.40
CA ALA A 16 -32.44 -15.20 13.03
C ALA A 16 -31.98 -13.80 12.62
N GLY A 17 -32.74 -12.76 12.96
CA GLY A 17 -32.37 -11.36 12.70
C GLY A 17 -31.10 -10.94 13.44
N ILE A 18 -30.95 -11.31 14.72
CA ILE A 18 -29.76 -11.04 15.52
C ILE A 18 -28.54 -11.76 14.93
N TRP A 19 -28.67 -13.04 14.57
CA TRP A 19 -27.58 -13.79 13.93
C TRP A 19 -27.19 -13.17 12.59
N ALA A 20 -28.15 -12.84 11.73
CA ALA A 20 -27.86 -12.19 10.45
C ALA A 20 -27.13 -10.84 10.63
N TYR A 21 -27.53 -10.06 11.64
CA TYR A 21 -26.92 -8.77 11.96
C TYR A 21 -25.49 -8.92 12.52
N LEU A 22 -25.23 -9.92 13.35
CA LEU A 22 -23.92 -10.12 13.98
C LEU A 22 -22.94 -10.86 13.07
N LEU A 23 -23.41 -11.81 12.25
CA LEU A 23 -22.55 -12.68 11.43
C LEU A 23 -21.70 -11.89 10.44
N GLY A 24 -22.28 -10.92 9.73
CA GLY A 24 -21.55 -10.12 8.73
C GLY A 24 -20.32 -9.40 9.31
N PRO A 25 -20.49 -8.55 10.34
CA PRO A 25 -19.37 -7.91 11.02
C PRO A 25 -18.38 -8.92 11.62
N THR A 26 -18.86 -9.97 12.30
CA THR A 26 -17.95 -10.96 12.90
C THR A 26 -17.13 -11.71 11.85
N ALA A 27 -17.73 -12.10 10.72
CA ALA A 27 -17.04 -12.75 9.62
C ALA A 27 -15.98 -11.82 9.00
N ASN A 28 -16.28 -10.53 8.86
CA ASN A 28 -15.28 -9.54 8.43
C ASN A 28 -14.09 -9.50 9.39
N TYR A 29 -14.33 -9.44 10.71
CA TYR A 29 -13.25 -9.33 11.70
C TYR A 29 -12.31 -10.53 11.75
N VAL A 30 -12.77 -11.74 11.39
CA VAL A 30 -11.91 -12.93 11.31
C VAL A 30 -10.76 -12.72 10.31
N HIS A 31 -10.98 -11.92 9.28
CA HIS A 31 -9.99 -11.66 8.23
C HIS A 31 -9.08 -10.45 8.51
N TYR A 32 -9.21 -9.78 9.66
CA TYR A 32 -8.46 -8.55 9.92
C TYR A 32 -6.94 -8.77 9.93
N TYR A 33 -6.46 -9.76 10.68
CA TYR A 33 -5.01 -10.01 10.79
C TYR A 33 -4.42 -10.53 9.48
N SER A 34 -5.12 -11.44 8.79
CA SER A 34 -4.71 -11.89 7.45
C SER A 34 -4.68 -10.74 6.46
N ALA A 35 -5.59 -9.78 6.53
CA ALA A 35 -5.60 -8.62 5.63
C ALA A 35 -4.41 -7.68 5.83
N ILE A 36 -3.86 -7.60 7.04
CA ILE A 36 -2.66 -6.83 7.32
C ILE A 36 -1.41 -7.58 6.86
N GLU A 37 -1.35 -8.88 7.15
CA GLU A 37 -0.23 -9.74 6.79
C GLU A 37 -0.10 -9.91 5.27
N ASP A 38 -1.23 -10.11 4.58
CA ASP A 38 -1.30 -10.32 3.14
C ASP A 38 -1.35 -8.99 2.35
N LEU A 39 -1.26 -7.83 3.01
CA LEU A 39 -1.25 -6.55 2.32
C LEU A 39 -0.03 -6.49 1.40
N THR A 40 -0.27 -6.30 0.10
CA THR A 40 0.82 -6.28 -0.88
C THR A 40 1.07 -4.87 -1.39
N LEU A 41 2.34 -4.48 -1.45
CA LEU A 41 2.80 -3.31 -2.19
C LEU A 41 3.72 -3.76 -3.31
N GLN A 42 3.44 -3.25 -4.51
CA GLN A 42 4.24 -3.49 -5.69
C GLN A 42 4.62 -2.15 -6.33
N ILE A 43 5.75 -2.12 -7.04
CA ILE A 43 6.18 -0.97 -7.83
C ILE A 43 6.23 -1.39 -9.30
N PRO A 44 5.06 -1.50 -9.98
CA PRO A 44 5.00 -1.96 -11.37
C PRO A 44 5.71 -1.04 -12.37
N ARG A 45 5.93 0.23 -12.02
CA ARG A 45 6.62 1.19 -12.88
C ARG A 45 7.61 2.02 -12.09
N PHE A 46 8.86 2.00 -12.53
CA PHE A 46 9.96 2.81 -12.02
C PHE A 46 10.68 3.46 -13.20
N VAL A 47 10.55 4.78 -13.32
CA VAL A 47 11.09 5.56 -14.44
C VAL A 47 12.11 6.55 -13.91
N VAL A 48 13.25 6.60 -14.57
CA VAL A 48 14.31 7.59 -14.30
C VAL A 48 14.48 8.43 -15.56
N ALA A 49 14.18 9.72 -15.45
CA ALA A 49 14.40 10.70 -16.50
C ALA A 49 15.62 11.55 -16.13
N HIS A 50 16.60 11.61 -17.03
CA HIS A 50 17.85 12.33 -16.85
C HIS A 50 17.90 13.53 -17.78
N THR A 51 18.27 14.68 -17.24
CA THR A 51 18.50 15.92 -17.98
C THR A 51 19.83 16.51 -17.54
N ASP A 52 20.33 17.52 -18.27
CA ASP A 52 21.60 18.19 -17.93
C ASP A 52 21.62 18.85 -16.54
N SER A 53 20.46 19.06 -15.91
CA SER A 53 20.35 19.80 -14.64
C SER A 53 19.76 18.99 -13.49
N ASN A 54 19.09 17.88 -13.77
CA ASN A 54 18.43 17.08 -12.76
C ASN A 54 18.14 15.67 -13.24
N VAL A 55 17.93 14.78 -12.27
CA VAL A 55 17.43 13.42 -12.48
C VAL A 55 16.12 13.27 -11.72
N THR A 56 15.04 13.04 -12.46
CA THR A 56 13.71 12.85 -11.90
C THR A 56 13.37 11.37 -11.86
N VAL A 57 13.01 10.88 -10.68
CA VAL A 57 12.60 9.49 -10.47
C VAL A 57 11.12 9.46 -10.16
N THR A 58 10.35 8.73 -10.97
CA THR A 58 8.91 8.55 -10.81
C THR A 58 8.57 7.09 -10.59
N MET A 59 7.78 6.83 -9.55
CA MET A 59 7.38 5.51 -9.09
C MET A 59 5.87 5.40 -9.06
N LEU A 60 5.35 4.29 -9.57
CA LEU A 60 3.96 3.90 -9.41
C LEU A 60 3.88 2.85 -8.33
N PHE A 61 3.32 3.20 -7.16
CA PHE A 61 3.04 2.28 -6.08
C PHE A 61 1.65 1.68 -6.27
N ASN A 62 1.55 0.37 -6.24
CA ASN A 62 0.29 -0.35 -6.27
C ASN A 62 0.11 -1.09 -4.94
N VAL A 63 -0.82 -0.63 -4.12
CA VAL A 63 -1.13 -1.22 -2.81
C VAL A 63 -2.43 -1.98 -2.94
N SER A 64 -2.42 -3.28 -2.65
CA SER A 64 -3.60 -4.13 -2.80
C SER A 64 -3.97 -4.87 -1.53
N ASN A 65 -5.28 -4.97 -1.31
CA ASN A 65 -5.88 -5.80 -0.28
C ASN A 65 -6.40 -7.09 -0.97
N PRO A 66 -5.65 -8.21 -0.89
CA PRO A 66 -6.05 -9.45 -1.57
C PRO A 66 -7.09 -10.25 -0.78
N THR A 67 -7.61 -9.71 0.32
CA THR A 67 -8.54 -10.42 1.21
C THR A 67 -9.96 -9.88 1.10
N SER A 68 -10.91 -10.58 1.74
CA SER A 68 -12.30 -10.16 1.88
C SER A 68 -12.50 -9.05 2.93
N TYR A 69 -11.47 -8.68 3.69
CA TYR A 69 -11.61 -7.74 4.80
C TYR A 69 -11.93 -6.31 4.32
N MET A 70 -12.98 -5.74 4.91
CA MET A 70 -13.37 -4.35 4.76
C MET A 70 -12.91 -3.54 5.96
N GLY A 71 -12.27 -2.39 5.73
CA GLY A 71 -11.91 -1.44 6.78
C GLY A 71 -10.49 -0.88 6.69
N LEU A 72 -9.63 -1.44 5.84
CA LEU A 72 -8.31 -0.88 5.59
C LEU A 72 -8.41 0.41 4.78
N ARG A 73 -7.66 1.43 5.19
CA ARG A 73 -7.53 2.68 4.44
C ARG A 73 -6.07 3.04 4.25
N LEU A 74 -5.67 3.32 3.01
CA LEU A 74 -4.34 3.78 2.66
C LEU A 74 -4.24 5.28 2.87
N ALA A 75 -3.36 5.72 3.76
CA ALA A 75 -3.12 7.13 4.07
C ALA A 75 -1.91 7.69 3.32
N SER A 76 -0.80 6.95 3.27
CA SER A 76 0.41 7.38 2.55
C SER A 76 1.40 6.24 2.36
N VAL A 77 2.40 6.46 1.52
CA VAL A 77 3.60 5.66 1.34
C VAL A 77 4.79 6.61 1.46
N SER A 78 5.63 6.38 2.46
CA SER A 78 6.90 7.09 2.65
C SER A 78 8.02 6.18 2.20
N TYR A 79 8.95 6.67 1.38
CA TYR A 79 9.95 5.82 0.76
C TYR A 79 11.31 6.51 0.63
N GLN A 80 12.33 5.67 0.52
CA GLN A 80 13.71 5.99 0.23
C GLN A 80 14.12 5.19 -1.00
N ALA A 81 14.73 5.85 -1.97
CA ALA A 81 15.32 5.19 -3.12
C ALA A 81 16.83 5.08 -2.92
N LEU A 82 17.37 3.89 -3.16
CA LEU A 82 18.78 3.58 -2.98
C LEU A 82 19.35 2.92 -4.23
N ILE A 83 20.63 3.20 -4.50
CA ILE A 83 21.44 2.44 -5.45
C ILE A 83 22.61 1.87 -4.67
N GLN A 84 22.79 0.55 -4.71
CA GLN A 84 23.89 -0.12 -3.99
C GLN A 84 23.99 0.33 -2.51
N ASN A 85 22.85 0.38 -1.81
CA ASN A 85 22.70 0.87 -0.42
C ASN A 85 23.03 2.36 -0.18
N LYS A 86 23.31 3.14 -1.22
CA LYS A 86 23.49 4.59 -1.10
C LYS A 86 22.17 5.31 -1.34
N LEU A 87 21.79 6.18 -0.41
CA LEU A 87 20.56 6.96 -0.48
C LEU A 87 20.60 7.98 -1.62
N MET A 88 19.65 7.87 -2.56
CA MET A 88 19.48 8.78 -3.69
C MET A 88 18.43 9.86 -3.37
N GLY A 89 17.35 9.49 -2.68
CA GLY A 89 16.33 10.44 -2.28
C GLY A 89 15.31 9.85 -1.31
N THR A 90 14.59 10.74 -0.64
CA THR A 90 13.49 10.41 0.28
C THR A 90 12.28 11.22 -0.10
N ALA A 91 11.11 10.61 -0.15
CA ALA A 91 9.86 11.30 -0.40
C ALA A 91 8.68 10.52 0.18
N GLY A 92 7.49 11.12 0.12
CA GLY A 92 6.25 10.46 0.47
C GLY A 92 5.16 10.86 -0.49
N THR A 93 4.22 9.94 -0.72
CA THR A 93 3.03 10.17 -1.52
C THR A 93 1.81 9.64 -0.80
N GLY A 94 0.67 10.31 -0.95
CA GLY A 94 -0.57 9.89 -0.34
C GLY A 94 -1.74 10.71 -0.88
N PRO A 95 -2.95 10.16 -0.83
CA PRO A 95 -4.15 10.93 -1.14
C PRO A 95 -4.36 12.05 -0.09
N PRO A 96 -5.08 13.14 -0.44
CA PRO A 96 -5.42 14.19 0.52
C PRO A 96 -6.22 13.69 1.74
N VAL A 97 -6.96 12.59 1.56
CA VAL A 97 -7.73 11.91 2.60
C VAL A 97 -7.50 10.40 2.44
N PRO A 98 -7.34 9.63 3.53
CA PRO A 98 -7.14 8.18 3.43
C PRO A 98 -8.22 7.49 2.60
N ILE A 99 -7.78 6.71 1.61
CA ILE A 99 -8.67 6.02 0.67
C ILE A 99 -8.94 4.60 1.12
N SER A 100 -10.17 4.12 0.93
CA SER A 100 -10.51 2.73 1.24
C SER A 100 -9.78 1.75 0.33
N LEU A 101 -9.16 0.74 0.93
CA LEU A 101 -8.67 -0.45 0.25
C LEU A 101 -9.78 -1.50 0.28
N GLU A 102 -10.66 -1.44 -0.73
CA GLU A 102 -11.77 -2.39 -0.86
C GLU A 102 -11.24 -3.83 -1.00
N PRO A 103 -12.03 -4.83 -0.58
CA PRO A 103 -11.69 -6.23 -0.76
C PRO A 103 -11.30 -6.58 -2.20
N PHE A 104 -10.24 -7.37 -2.36
CA PHE A 104 -9.72 -7.81 -3.66
C PHE A 104 -9.44 -6.67 -4.64
N SER A 105 -9.09 -5.49 -4.14
CA SER A 105 -8.84 -4.30 -4.94
C SER A 105 -7.43 -3.76 -4.72
N ALA A 106 -6.99 -2.93 -5.65
CA ALA A 106 -5.73 -2.22 -5.56
C ALA A 106 -5.93 -0.71 -5.74
N LYS A 107 -5.11 0.07 -5.05
CA LYS A 107 -5.05 1.53 -5.21
C LYS A 107 -3.64 1.93 -5.59
N THR A 108 -3.60 2.91 -6.48
CA THR A 108 -2.36 3.36 -7.08
C THR A 108 -1.99 4.74 -6.56
N LEU A 109 -0.74 4.91 -6.16
CA LEU A 109 -0.14 6.19 -5.77
C LEU A 109 1.08 6.47 -6.65
N ILE A 110 1.28 7.73 -7.00
CA ILE A 110 2.45 8.16 -7.78
C ILE A 110 3.36 8.93 -6.85
N GLY A 111 4.61 8.48 -6.73
CA GLY A 111 5.67 9.17 -5.99
C GLY A 111 6.73 9.68 -6.95
N THR A 112 7.19 10.91 -6.73
CA THR A 112 8.26 11.52 -7.50
C THR A 112 9.27 12.17 -6.57
N PHE A 113 10.55 12.05 -6.89
CA PHE A 113 11.59 12.88 -6.29
C PHE A 113 12.61 13.30 -7.34
N VAL A 114 13.31 14.39 -7.07
CA VAL A 114 14.27 14.99 -8.00
C VAL A 114 15.63 15.05 -7.33
N MET A 115 16.66 14.55 -8.02
CA MET A 115 18.06 14.66 -7.63
C MET A 115 18.71 15.81 -8.39
N THR A 116 19.49 16.62 -7.67
CA THR A 116 20.25 17.75 -8.22
C THR A 116 21.62 17.82 -7.56
N GLY A 117 22.56 18.55 -8.18
CA GLY A 117 23.91 18.78 -7.67
C GLY A 117 24.62 17.48 -7.27
N ALA A 118 25.16 17.44 -6.04
CA ALA A 118 25.91 16.29 -5.54
C ALA A 118 25.17 14.94 -5.60
N LYS A 119 23.82 14.94 -5.54
CA LYS A 119 23.03 13.70 -5.67
C LYS A 119 22.92 13.22 -7.11
N MET A 120 22.87 14.15 -8.06
CA MET A 120 22.95 13.84 -9.49
C MET A 120 24.36 13.32 -9.83
N ASP A 121 25.43 13.98 -9.37
CA ASP A 121 26.80 13.52 -9.59
C ASP A 121 27.04 12.11 -9.02
N GLN A 122 26.46 11.84 -7.84
CA GLN A 122 26.48 10.53 -7.21
C GLN A 122 25.73 9.48 -8.05
N TYR A 123 24.56 9.83 -8.59
CA TYR A 123 23.81 8.97 -9.50
C TYR A 123 24.62 8.66 -10.76
N ASP A 124 25.19 9.67 -11.43
CA ASP A 124 25.96 9.51 -12.67
C ASP A 124 27.17 8.59 -12.47
N THR A 125 27.86 8.74 -11.34
CA THR A 125 28.98 7.87 -10.96
C THR A 125 28.53 6.41 -10.82
N LEU A 126 27.43 6.16 -10.12
CA LEU A 126 26.91 4.80 -9.90
C LEU A 126 26.34 4.20 -11.19
N PHE A 127 25.70 5.02 -12.02
CA PHE A 127 25.19 4.63 -13.33
C PHE A 127 26.34 4.14 -14.23
N ALA A 128 27.43 4.90 -14.32
CA ALA A 128 28.62 4.52 -15.08
C ALA A 128 29.27 3.23 -14.53
N GLN A 129 29.42 3.11 -13.20
CA GLN A 129 29.99 1.90 -12.55
C GLN A 129 29.17 0.63 -12.81
N SER A 130 27.86 0.77 -13.00
CA SER A 130 26.95 -0.35 -13.25
C SER A 130 26.78 -0.71 -14.74
N GLY A 131 27.53 -0.08 -15.65
CA GLY A 131 27.35 -0.29 -17.09
C GLY A 131 26.01 0.26 -17.62
N GLY A 132 25.44 1.27 -16.95
CA GLY A 132 24.20 1.93 -17.34
C GLY A 132 22.91 1.29 -16.80
N ALA A 133 23.00 0.33 -15.88
CA ALA A 133 21.85 -0.33 -15.29
C ALA A 133 22.03 -0.53 -13.77
N PRO A 134 22.02 0.55 -12.97
CA PRO A 134 22.21 0.43 -11.52
C PRO A 134 21.03 -0.32 -10.91
N GLN A 135 21.33 -1.22 -9.97
CA GLN A 135 20.29 -1.91 -9.20
C GLN A 135 19.71 -0.95 -8.16
N TRP A 136 18.43 -0.66 -8.29
CA TRP A 136 17.69 0.17 -7.36
C TRP A 136 17.00 -0.66 -6.29
N HIS A 137 16.93 -0.10 -5.09
CA HIS A 137 16.10 -0.59 -3.99
C HIS A 137 15.22 0.54 -3.51
N VAL A 138 13.94 0.26 -3.33
CA VAL A 138 12.98 1.21 -2.76
C VAL A 138 12.49 0.61 -1.46
N ARG A 139 12.84 1.26 -0.35
CA ARG A 139 12.43 0.84 0.99
C ARG A 139 11.66 1.95 1.67
N GLY A 140 10.79 1.60 2.60
CA GLY A 140 9.97 2.59 3.25
C GLY A 140 8.90 2.00 4.12
N THR A 141 7.90 2.82 4.42
CA THR A 141 6.74 2.43 5.20
C THR A 141 5.46 2.85 4.50
N MET A 142 4.42 2.02 4.61
CA MET A 142 3.06 2.42 4.25
C MET A 142 2.31 2.83 5.51
N SER A 143 1.44 3.81 5.40
CA SER A 143 0.55 4.24 6.47
C SER A 143 -0.85 3.71 6.20
N ILE A 144 -1.28 2.75 7.00
CA ILE A 144 -2.58 2.06 6.85
C ILE A 144 -3.42 2.30 8.10
N TRP A 145 -4.65 2.77 7.92
CA TRP A 145 -5.61 2.86 9.01
C TRP A 145 -6.46 1.60 8.99
N GLY A 146 -6.58 0.96 10.14
CA GLY A 146 -7.43 -0.20 10.35
C GLY A 146 -8.25 -0.10 11.63
N ARG A 147 -8.85 -1.21 12.05
CA ARG A 147 -9.66 -1.30 13.27
C ARG A 147 -8.91 -0.82 14.51
N ASP A 148 -7.68 -1.30 14.70
CA ASP A 148 -6.89 -1.08 15.92
C ASP A 148 -6.07 0.23 15.85
N GLY A 149 -6.34 1.06 14.85
CA GLY A 149 -5.68 2.35 14.64
C GLY A 149 -4.69 2.32 13.48
N PHE A 150 -3.57 3.00 13.68
CA PHE A 150 -2.56 3.24 12.65
C PHE A 150 -1.53 2.12 12.60
N LEU A 151 -1.30 1.58 11.41
CA LEU A 151 -0.32 0.55 11.12
C LEU A 151 0.71 1.11 10.13
N THR A 152 1.98 0.76 10.35
CA THR A 152 3.10 1.25 9.55
C THR A 152 3.96 0.11 9.00
N PRO A 153 3.42 -0.79 8.16
CA PRO A 153 4.21 -1.89 7.60
C PRO A 153 5.39 -1.36 6.79
N GLU A 154 6.55 -1.97 7.01
CA GLU A 154 7.79 -1.68 6.29
C GLU A 154 7.86 -2.52 5.00
N PHE A 155 8.55 -1.99 3.99
CA PHE A 155 8.83 -2.72 2.76
C PHE A 155 10.24 -2.40 2.27
N ASP A 156 10.82 -3.34 1.53
CA ASP A 156 12.05 -3.18 0.77
C ASP A 156 11.93 -3.97 -0.53
N ILE A 157 11.93 -3.27 -1.66
CA ILE A 157 11.63 -3.85 -2.98
C ILE A 157 12.75 -3.49 -3.95
N PRO A 158 13.44 -4.48 -4.53
CA PRO A 158 14.34 -4.24 -5.64
C PRO A 158 13.53 -3.84 -6.87
N VAL A 159 13.98 -2.81 -7.58
CA VAL A 159 13.33 -2.31 -8.79
C VAL A 159 14.35 -2.14 -9.92
N THR A 160 13.88 -2.35 -11.14
CA THR A 160 14.67 -2.09 -12.34
C THR A 160 14.17 -0.81 -12.98
N ALA A 161 15.07 0.12 -13.23
CA ALA A 161 14.71 1.34 -13.93
C ALA A 161 14.39 1.04 -15.40
N SER A 162 13.20 1.46 -15.81
CA SER A 162 12.91 1.66 -17.22
C SER A 162 13.40 3.06 -17.61
N SER A 163 14.37 3.12 -18.53
CA SER A 163 14.77 4.38 -19.15
C SER A 163 13.72 4.78 -20.19
N THR A 164 13.43 6.07 -20.24
CA THR A 164 12.68 6.73 -21.32
C THR A 164 13.55 7.81 -21.91
#